data_AF-A0A839ZA09-F1
#
_entry.id   AF-A0A839ZA09-F1
#
_cell.length_a   1.000
_cell.length_b   1.000
_cell.length_c   1.000
_cell.angle_alpha   90.00
_cell.angle_beta   90.00
_cell.angle_gamma   90.00
#
_symmetry.space_group_name_H-M   'P 1'
#
loop_
_entity.id
_entity.type
_entity.pdbx_description
1 polymer ?
#
loop_
_entity_poly.entity_id
_entity_poly.type
_entity_poly.pdbx_seq_one_letter_code
_entity_poly.pdbx_strand_id
1 'polypeptide(L)' 'MATPTCRTCIFWQPDVVQPLKGALGNSDGDCRRNSPRLRFPRHSEDAVSSAWPPTAADDWCGEHRPDFQGHLPMEAS' A
#
# COMPACT_ATOMS: atom_id res chain seq x y z
N MET A 1 -11.51 17.62 5.27
CA MET A 1 -11.68 16.15 5.11
C MET A 1 -10.45 15.64 4.39
N ALA A 2 -9.82 14.56 4.84
CA ALA A 2 -8.67 13.99 4.12
C ALA A 2 -9.13 13.41 2.78
N THR A 3 -8.36 13.63 1.71
CA THR A 3 -8.65 13.04 0.39
C THR A 3 -8.58 11.50 0.49
N PRO A 4 -9.60 10.76 0.01
CA PRO A 4 -9.59 9.30 0.04
C PRO A 4 -8.52 8.77 -0.90
N THR A 5 -7.42 8.30 -0.32
CA THR A 5 -6.27 7.75 -1.04
C THR A 5 -5.85 6.45 -0.37
N CYS A 6 -5.05 5.64 -1.05
CA CYS A 6 -4.46 4.43 -0.49
C CYS A 6 -3.75 4.76 0.83
N ARG A 7 -2.99 5.85 0.91
CA ARG A 7 -2.29 6.32 2.13
C ARG A 7 -3.20 6.44 3.36
N THR A 8 -4.46 6.82 3.18
CA THR A 8 -5.42 7.03 4.26
C THR A 8 -6.38 5.86 4.45
N CYS A 9 -6.13 4.74 3.76
CA CYS A 9 -6.98 3.56 3.75
C CYS A 9 -6.47 2.48 4.71
N ILE A 10 -7.36 1.81 5.43
CA ILE A 10 -7.05 0.68 6.32
C ILE A 10 -6.38 -0.52 5.61
N PHE A 11 -6.53 -0.59 4.28
CA PHE A 11 -5.94 -1.66 3.46
C PHE A 11 -4.53 -1.35 2.99
N TRP A 12 -3.99 -0.17 3.30
CA TRP A 12 -2.67 0.24 2.85
C TRP A 12 -1.57 -0.27 3.77
N GLN A 13 -0.57 -0.89 3.16
CA GLN A 13 0.64 -1.32 3.84
C GLN A 13 1.84 -0.64 3.18
N PRO A 14 2.48 0.36 3.83
CA PRO A 14 3.66 1.01 3.26
C PRO A 14 4.83 0.03 3.15
N ASP A 15 5.58 0.07 2.05
CA ASP A 15 6.80 -0.73 1.91
C ASP A 15 7.91 -0.09 2.77
N VAL A 16 8.20 -0.72 3.92
CA VAL A 16 9.21 -0.23 4.86
C VAL A 16 10.61 -0.81 4.61
N VAL A 17 10.76 -1.76 3.67
CA VAL A 17 11.99 -2.61 3.61
C VAL A 17 12.80 -2.42 2.32
N GLN A 18 12.26 -1.83 1.25
CA GLN A 18 13.01 -1.69 -0.01
C GLN A 18 13.28 -0.24 -0.44
N PRO A 19 14.31 0.43 0.10
CA PRO A 19 14.83 1.69 -0.46
C PRO A 19 15.48 1.52 -1.86
N LEU A 20 15.54 0.29 -2.39
CA LEU A 20 16.16 -0.04 -3.69
C LEU A 20 15.26 0.20 -4.91
N LYS A 21 13.95 0.44 -4.72
CA LYS A 21 13.10 0.96 -5.79
C LYS A 21 13.19 2.49 -5.83
N GLY A 22 14.34 2.96 -6.31
CA GLY A 22 14.56 4.29 -6.87
C GLY A 22 14.20 5.48 -5.96
N ALA A 23 15.17 5.92 -5.15
CA ALA A 23 15.61 7.30 -4.86
C ALA A 23 14.70 8.56 -5.09
N LEU A 24 13.38 8.44 -5.19
CA LEU A 24 12.42 9.52 -5.42
C LEU A 24 11.19 9.27 -4.56
N GLY A 25 11.32 9.52 -3.25
CA GLY A 25 10.21 9.72 -2.32
C GLY A 25 9.26 8.53 -2.13
N ASN A 26 9.56 7.69 -1.13
CA ASN A 26 8.78 6.60 -0.53
C ASN A 26 7.24 6.80 -0.55
N SER A 27 6.61 6.64 -1.71
CA SER A 27 5.16 6.77 -1.89
C SER A 27 4.56 5.46 -2.39
N ASP A 28 5.36 4.41 -2.59
CA ASP A 28 4.85 3.11 -3.02
C ASP A 28 4.58 2.21 -1.83
N GLY A 29 3.63 1.31 -2.00
CA GLY A 29 3.24 0.32 -1.02
C GLY A 29 2.27 -0.69 -1.60
N ASP A 30 1.74 -1.54 -0.73
CA ASP A 30 0.82 -2.61 -1.10
C ASP A 30 -0.59 -2.24 -0.67
N CYS A 31 -1.51 -2.14 -1.65
CA CYS A 31 -2.93 -2.08 -1.36
C CYS A 31 -3.47 -3.50 -1.16
N ARG A 32 -3.73 -3.89 0.09
CA ARG A 32 -4.22 -5.23 0.48
C ARG A 32 -5.65 -5.54 0.01
N ARG A 33 -6.31 -4.58 -0.65
CA ARG A 33 -7.57 -4.82 -1.34
C ARG A 33 -7.39 -5.52 -2.69
N ASN A 34 -6.28 -5.27 -3.38
CA ASN A 34 -6.01 -5.84 -4.69
C ASN A 34 -5.35 -7.20 -4.54
N SER A 35 -5.99 -8.31 -4.90
CA SER A 35 -5.38 -9.65 -4.75
C SER A 35 -3.94 -9.74 -5.31
N PRO A 36 -3.02 -10.47 -4.65
CA PRO A 36 -1.69 -10.72 -5.17
C PRO A 36 -1.78 -11.28 -6.58
N ARG A 37 -0.94 -10.79 -7.48
CA ARG A 37 -0.87 -11.30 -8.85
C ARG A 37 0.27 -12.29 -8.96
N LEU A 38 0.07 -13.32 -9.76
CA LEU A 38 1.17 -14.19 -10.19
C LEU A 38 2.14 -13.35 -11.01
N ARG A 39 3.40 -13.32 -10.58
CA ARG A 39 4.50 -12.80 -11.37
C ARG A 39 5.06 -13.95 -12.19
N PHE A 40 4.91 -13.83 -13.49
CA PHE A 40 5.59 -14.71 -14.41
C PHE A 40 7.05 -14.28 -14.51
N PRO A 41 7.98 -15.20 -14.27
CA PRO A 41 9.38 -14.92 -14.39
C PRO A 41 9.74 -14.48 -15.82
N ARG A 42 10.68 -13.55 -15.97
CA ARG A 42 11.20 -13.16 -17.30
C ARG A 42 12.21 -14.19 -17.82
N HIS A 43 12.90 -14.90 -16.93
CA HIS A 43 13.86 -15.94 -17.26
C HIS A 43 13.37 -17.29 -16.74
N SER A 44 13.62 -18.37 -17.48
CA SER A 44 13.15 -19.72 -17.14
C SER A 44 13.67 -20.26 -15.80
N GLU A 45 14.71 -19.63 -15.25
CA GLU A 45 15.38 -20.04 -14.01
C GLU A 45 14.77 -19.38 -12.76
N ASP A 46 13.97 -18.33 -12.94
CA ASP A 46 13.29 -17.64 -11.85
C ASP A 46 12.04 -18.44 -11.42
N ALA A 47 11.83 -18.57 -10.11
CA ALA A 47 10.64 -19.23 -9.58
C ALA A 47 9.38 -18.39 -9.84
N VAL A 48 8.28 -19.05 -10.21
CA VAL A 48 6.95 -18.45 -10.20
C VAL A 48 6.65 -17.98 -8.77
N SER A 49 6.34 -16.70 -8.62
CA SER A 49 6.07 -16.08 -7.32
C SER A 49 4.79 -15.25 -7.38
N SER A 50 4.16 -15.07 -6.22
CA SER A 50 3.06 -14.12 -6.06
C SER A 50 3.58 -12.84 -5.43
N ALA A 51 3.08 -11.70 -5.91
CA ALA A 51 3.40 -10.41 -5.30
C ALA A 51 2.21 -9.47 -5.42
N TRP A 52 2.11 -8.54 -4.47
CA TRP A 52 1.17 -7.43 -4.58
C TRP A 52 1.56 -6.54 -5.77
N PRO A 53 0.57 -5.98 -6.48
CA PRO A 53 0.85 -4.98 -7.51
C PRO A 53 1.41 -3.72 -6.83
N PRO A 54 2.46 -3.10 -7.41
CA PRO A 54 2.90 -1.80 -6.94
C PRO A 54 1.73 -0.83 -7.00
N THR A 55 1.47 -0.13 -5.90
CA THR A 55 0.39 0.84 -5.79
C THR A 55 0.97 2.12 -5.21
N ALA A 56 0.59 3.28 -5.76
CA ALA A 56 1.03 4.56 -5.23
C ALA A 56 0.16 4.95 -4.02
N ALA A 57 0.73 5.70 -3.09
CA ALA A 57 0.05 6.12 -1.87
C ALA A 57 -1.10 7.08 -2.17
N ASP A 58 -1.03 7.84 -3.26
CA ASP A 58 -2.06 8.75 -3.74
C ASP A 58 -3.09 8.08 -4.68
N ASP A 59 -2.92 6.79 -5.03
CA ASP A 59 -3.94 6.04 -5.77
C ASP A 59 -5.23 5.89 -4.96
N TRP A 60 -6.31 5.49 -5.65
CA TRP A 60 -7.58 5.12 -5.03
C TRP A 60 -8.00 3.72 -5.46
N CYS A 61 -8.18 2.83 -4.49
CA CYS A 61 -8.55 1.43 -4.74
C CYS A 61 -10.05 1.21 -5.02
N GLY A 62 -10.86 2.27 -5.10
CA GLY A 62 -12.32 2.18 -5.31
C GLY A 62 -13.12 1.84 -4.03
N GLU A 63 -12.47 1.26 -3.03
CA GLU A 63 -13.11 0.81 -1.78
C GLU A 63 -12.37 1.35 -0.55
N HIS A 64 -12.06 2.64 -0.60
CA HIS A 64 -11.44 3.35 0.50
C HIS A 64 -12.24 3.15 1.79
N ARG A 65 -11.53 2.74 2.85
CA ARG A 65 -12.05 2.73 4.21
C ARG A 65 -11.05 3.50 5.07
N PRO A 66 -11.44 4.62 5.70
CA PRO A 66 -10.51 5.39 6.50
C PRO A 66 -9.93 4.52 7.61
N ASP A 67 -8.62 4.58 7.79
CA ASP A 67 -7.97 3.95 8.94
C ASP A 67 -8.31 4.76 10.19
N PHE A 68 -9.11 4.19 11.09
CA PHE A 68 -9.58 4.84 12.31
C PHE A 68 -8.54 4.76 13.45
N GLN A 69 -7.24 4.88 13.15
CA GLN A 69 -6.21 5.02 14.17
C GLN A 69 -6.30 6.39 14.87
N GLY A 70 -7.32 6.52 15.73
CA GLY A 70 -7.25 7.21 17.00
C GLY A 70 -6.94 8.71 16.98
N HIS A 71 -7.88 9.52 16.50
CA HIS A 71 -8.12 10.82 17.13
C HIS A 71 -9.33 10.67 18.06
N LEU A 72 -9.14 9.92 19.16
CA LEU A 72 -10.01 10.09 20.31
C LEU A 72 -9.60 11.45 20.93
N PRO A 73 -10.52 12.42 21.07
CA PRO A 73 -10.20 13.59 21.88
C PRO A 73 -9.86 13.09 23.27
N MET A 74 -8.66 13.41 23.77
CA MET A 74 -8.37 13.35 25.20
C MET A 74 -9.35 14.31 25.86
N GLU A 75 -10.48 13.80 26.36
CA GLU A 75 -11.31 14.56 27.28
C GLU A 75 -10.50 14.71 28.57
N ALA A 76 -10.06 15.94 28.82
CA ALA A 76 -9.41 16.34 30.05
C ALA A 76 -10.43 16.19 31.19
N SER A 77 -10.12 15.31 32.15
CA SER A 77 -10.74 15.27 33.47
C SER A 77 -9.80 15.87 34.50
#